data_AF-A0A0T9RKQ5-F1
#
_entry.id   AF-A0A0T9RKQ5-F1
#
_cell.length_a   1.000
_cell.length_b   1.000
_cell.length_c   1.000
_cell.angle_alpha   90.00
_cell.angle_beta   90.00
_cell.angle_gamma   90.00
#
_symmetry.space_group_name_H-M   'P 1'
#
loop_
_entity.id
_entity.type
_entity.pdbx_description
1 polymer ?
#
loop_
_entity_poly.entity_id
_entity_poly.type
_entity_poly.pdbx_seq_one_letter_code
_entity_poly.pdbx_strand_id
1 'polypeptide(L)'
;MACKCFDEVSEKMKVHILERRGDDVAEVAESGFAHSVLVFAEGDFCSVRLPYTFRFYKRKKSGELEQRLTNGDSSVSMNYCPFCGTKFEGKARG
;
A
#
# COMPACT_ATOMS: atom_id res chain seq x y z
N MET A 1 18.13 -11.66 -4.51
CA MET A 1 18.06 -11.36 -3.06
C MET A 1 16.79 -10.56 -2.87
N ALA A 2 15.88 -10.99 -2.00
CA ALA A 2 14.61 -10.27 -1.81
C ALA A 2 14.87 -8.91 -1.14
N CYS A 3 14.23 -7.85 -1.64
CA CYS A 3 14.33 -6.51 -1.07
C CYS A 3 13.68 -6.47 0.32
N LYS A 4 14.41 -5.96 1.34
CA LYS A 4 13.93 -5.87 2.74
C LYS A 4 13.62 -4.45 3.21
N CYS A 5 13.65 -3.47 2.30
CA CYS A 5 13.56 -2.06 2.69
C CYS A 5 12.23 -1.70 3.37
N PHE A 6 11.12 -2.35 3.02
CA PHE A 6 9.84 -2.12 3.70
C PHE A 6 9.92 -2.53 5.17
N ASP A 7 10.47 -3.70 5.49
CA ASP A 7 10.62 -4.16 6.88
C ASP A 7 11.56 -3.22 7.66
N GLU A 8 12.71 -2.89 7.07
CA GLU A 8 13.70 -2.01 7.71
C GLU A 8 13.16 -0.60 7.96
N VAL A 9 12.43 -0.02 7.00
CA VAL A 9 11.83 1.31 7.15
C VAL A 9 10.68 1.26 8.15
N SER A 10 9.88 0.20 8.16
CA SER A 10 8.79 0.02 9.13
C SER A 10 9.32 0.01 10.56
N GLU A 11 10.39 -0.76 10.83
CA GLU A 11 11.00 -0.82 12.15
C GLU A 11 11.63 0.52 12.56
N LYS A 12 12.38 1.17 11.64
CA LYS A 12 12.95 2.50 11.91
C LYS A 12 11.86 3.53 12.23
N MET A 13 10.74 3.48 11.49
CA MET A 13 9.61 4.38 11.71
C MET A 13 8.95 4.12 13.07
N LYS A 14 8.75 2.84 13.43
CA LYS A 14 8.20 2.45 14.73
C LYS A 14 9.06 2.97 15.87
N VAL A 15 10.38 2.74 15.84
CA VAL A 15 11.32 3.23 16.86
C VAL A 15 11.24 4.75 16.98
N HIS A 16 11.30 5.46 15.85
CA HIS A 16 11.26 6.92 15.84
C HIS A 16 9.94 7.49 16.40
N ILE A 17 8.81 6.87 16.08
CA ILE A 17 7.50 7.28 16.62
C ILE A 17 7.43 7.01 18.13
N LEU A 18 7.94 5.86 18.60
CA LEU A 18 8.00 5.53 20.02
C LEU A 18 8.86 6.52 20.80
N GLU A 19 10.07 6.83 20.32
CA GLU A 19 10.94 7.83 20.93
C GLU A 19 10.27 9.21 21.02
N ARG A 20 9.53 9.60 19.96
CA ARG A 20 8.82 10.87 19.92
C ARG A 20 7.62 10.95 20.87
N ARG A 21 6.96 9.82 21.11
CA ARG A 21 5.79 9.76 22.02
C ARG A 21 6.20 9.51 23.47
N GLY A 22 7.35 8.87 23.70
CA GLY A 22 7.86 8.58 25.04
C GLY A 22 6.81 7.84 25.90
N ASP A 23 6.57 8.38 27.08
CA ASP A 23 5.69 7.78 28.09
C ASP A 23 4.19 7.80 27.73
N ASP A 24 3.78 8.49 26.64
CA ASP A 24 2.39 8.49 26.17
C ASP A 24 1.95 7.11 25.63
N VAL A 25 2.89 6.21 25.30
CA VAL A 25 2.60 4.90 24.71
C VAL A 25 2.72 3.81 25.78
N ALA A 26 1.58 3.36 26.29
CA ALA A 26 1.53 2.21 27.20
C ALA A 26 1.75 0.87 26.47
N GLU A 27 1.21 0.72 25.25
CA GLU A 27 1.35 -0.47 24.40
C GLU A 27 1.15 -0.11 22.92
N VAL A 28 1.87 -0.79 22.01
CA VAL A 28 1.68 -0.67 20.56
C VAL A 28 0.70 -1.75 20.09
N ALA A 29 -0.52 -1.35 19.75
CA ALA A 29 -1.53 -2.28 19.22
C ALA A 29 -1.22 -2.77 17.79
N GLU A 30 -0.73 -1.88 16.92
CA GLU A 30 -0.37 -2.18 15.53
C GLU A 30 0.67 -1.19 15.00
N SER A 31 1.56 -1.65 14.12
CA SER A 31 2.49 -0.78 13.38
C SER A 31 2.84 -1.41 12.03
N GLY A 32 2.74 -0.65 10.94
CA GLY A 32 3.14 -1.11 9.61
C GLY A 32 2.64 -0.18 8.49
N PHE A 33 2.92 -0.56 7.24
CA PHE A 33 2.39 0.14 6.08
C PHE A 33 0.94 -0.26 5.81
N ALA A 34 0.09 0.74 5.57
CA ALA A 34 -1.27 0.50 5.08
C ALA A 34 -1.24 -0.12 3.67
N HIS A 35 -2.32 -0.82 3.30
CA HIS A 35 -2.47 -1.48 1.99
C HIS A 35 -1.38 -2.52 1.70
N SER A 36 -0.94 -3.22 2.75
CA SER A 36 -0.09 -4.39 2.61
C SER A 36 -0.84 -5.50 1.87
N VAL A 37 -0.12 -6.26 1.05
CA VAL A 37 -0.68 -7.35 0.25
C VAL A 37 0.10 -8.63 0.46
N LEU A 38 -0.64 -9.73 0.59
CA LEU A 38 -0.10 -11.08 0.57
C LEU A 38 -0.10 -11.58 -0.86
N VAL A 39 1.09 -11.86 -1.41
CA VAL A 39 1.25 -12.33 -2.78
C VAL A 39 1.52 -13.84 -2.77
N PHE A 40 0.56 -14.64 -3.24
CA PHE A 40 0.69 -16.09 -3.40
C PHE A 40 1.40 -16.47 -4.72
N ALA A 41 2.56 -15.87 -4.99
CA ALA A 41 3.35 -16.16 -6.18
C ALA A 41 4.83 -16.29 -5.82
N GLU A 42 5.56 -17.08 -6.61
CA GLU A 42 7.00 -17.24 -6.45
C GLU A 42 7.75 -15.98 -6.90
N GLY A 43 8.68 -15.52 -6.06
CA GLY A 43 9.57 -14.40 -6.36
C GLY A 43 9.41 -13.24 -5.40
N ASP A 44 10.09 -12.13 -5.71
CA ASP A 44 10.12 -10.94 -4.87
C ASP A 44 9.12 -9.90 -5.39
N PHE A 45 8.21 -9.45 -4.53
CA PHE A 45 7.15 -8.50 -4.89
C PHE A 45 7.10 -7.38 -3.86
N CYS A 46 6.66 -6.20 -4.29
CA CYS A 46 6.34 -5.13 -3.37
C CYS A 46 5.19 -5.57 -2.44
N SER A 47 5.43 -5.58 -1.14
CA SER A 47 4.45 -5.97 -0.11
C SER A 47 3.38 -4.89 0.15
N VAL A 48 3.48 -3.73 -0.50
CA VAL A 48 2.54 -2.60 -0.36
C VAL A 48 2.05 -2.15 -1.73
N ARG A 49 0.75 -1.84 -1.83
CA ARG A 49 0.12 -1.29 -3.04
C ARG A 49 -0.21 0.18 -2.83
N LEU A 50 0.01 1.00 -3.87
CA LEU A 50 -0.41 2.40 -3.84
C LEU A 50 -1.89 2.49 -4.19
N PRO A 51 -2.77 2.94 -3.27
CA PRO A 51 -4.19 3.11 -3.58
C PRO A 51 -4.38 4.27 -4.56
N TYR A 52 -5.20 4.07 -5.58
CA TYR A 52 -5.64 5.10 -6.52
C TYR A 52 -7.14 5.31 -6.36
N THR A 53 -7.52 6.45 -5.79
CA THR A 53 -8.93 6.79 -5.60
C THR A 53 -9.52 7.38 -6.88
N PHE A 54 -10.61 6.80 -7.36
CA PHE A 54 -11.35 7.29 -8.51
C PHE A 54 -12.85 7.20 -8.23
N ARG A 55 -13.49 8.35 -8.09
CA ARG A 55 -14.92 8.45 -7.74
C ARG A 55 -15.64 9.24 -8.82
N PHE A 56 -16.77 8.72 -9.29
CA PHE A 56 -17.52 9.34 -10.38
C PHE A 56 -19.02 9.13 -10.21
N TYR A 57 -19.82 10.03 -10.76
CA TYR A 57 -21.25 9.84 -10.92
C TYR A 57 -21.50 9.25 -12.31
N LYS A 58 -22.23 8.12 -12.36
CA LYS A 58 -22.65 7.56 -13.65
C LYS A 58 -23.65 8.48 -14.32
N ARG A 59 -23.71 8.42 -15.64
CA ARG A 59 -24.78 9.06 -16.42
C ARG A 59 -25.94 8.08 -16.56
N LYS A 60 -27.17 8.56 -16.31
CA LYS A 60 -28.39 7.85 -16.65
C LYS A 60 -28.56 7.80 -18.17
N LYS A 61 -29.44 6.92 -18.64
CA LYS A 61 -29.84 6.88 -20.07
C LYS A 61 -30.44 8.19 -20.58
N SER A 62 -31.01 9.01 -19.69
CA SER A 62 -31.54 10.35 -20.00
C SER A 62 -30.46 11.44 -20.13
N GLY A 63 -29.19 11.12 -19.82
CA GLY A 63 -28.09 12.09 -19.84
C GLY A 63 -27.84 12.82 -18.51
N GLU A 64 -28.80 12.78 -17.58
CA GLU A 64 -28.63 13.29 -16.21
C GLU A 64 -27.61 12.45 -15.41
N LEU A 65 -27.01 13.06 -14.39
CA LEU A 65 -26.16 12.34 -13.44
C LEU A 65 -26.99 11.49 -12.48
N GLU A 66 -26.47 10.32 -12.11
CA GLU A 66 -26.95 9.57 -10.96
C GLU A 66 -26.63 10.33 -9.66
N GLN A 67 -27.52 10.25 -8.67
CA GLN A 67 -27.29 10.88 -7.36
C GLN A 67 -26.25 10.12 -6.52
N ARG A 68 -26.05 8.83 -6.81
CA ARG A 68 -25.11 7.98 -6.08
C ARG A 68 -23.71 8.10 -6.68
N LEU A 69 -22.74 8.39 -5.81
CA LEU A 69 -21.32 8.31 -6.15
C LEU A 69 -20.91 6.84 -6.37
N THR A 70 -20.23 6.57 -7.47
CA THR A 70 -19.64 5.26 -7.77
C THR A 70 -18.15 5.28 -7.47
N ASN A 71 -17.68 4.23 -6.80
CA ASN A 71 -16.25 3.99 -6.58
C ASN A 71 -15.70 3.16 -7.74
N GLY A 72 -14.71 3.69 -8.44
CA GLY A 72 -13.88 3.00 -9.42
C GLY A 72 -12.42 2.96 -8.99
N ASP A 73 -12.19 2.93 -7.67
CA ASP A 73 -10.86 2.90 -7.07
C ASP A 73 -10.04 1.72 -7.60
N SER A 74 -8.73 1.92 -7.73
CA SER A 74 -7.77 0.93 -8.17
C SER A 74 -6.54 0.94 -7.27
N SER A 75 -5.56 0.10 -7.57
CA SER A 75 -4.27 0.14 -6.88
C SER A 75 -3.13 -0.18 -7.81
N VAL A 76 -2.01 0.50 -7.62
CA VAL A 76 -0.81 0.38 -8.46
C VAL A 76 0.21 -0.49 -7.75
N SER A 77 0.67 -1.53 -8.45
CA SER A 77 1.82 -2.33 -8.04
C SER A 77 3.12 -1.64 -8.46
N MET A 78 4.10 -1.61 -7.57
CA MET A 78 5.41 -1.06 -7.86
C MET A 78 6.36 -2.15 -8.32
N ASN A 79 7.01 -1.93 -9.46
CA ASN A 79 8.02 -2.85 -10.00
C ASN A 79 9.42 -2.60 -9.43
N TYR A 80 9.62 -1.48 -8.73
CA TYR A 80 10.88 -1.10 -8.11
C TYR A 80 10.62 -0.68 -6.67
N CYS A 81 11.55 -1.02 -5.78
CA CYS A 81 11.51 -0.57 -4.41
C CYS A 81 11.64 0.97 -4.36
N PRO A 82 10.75 1.68 -3.65
CA PRO A 82 10.78 3.14 -3.59
C PRO A 82 11.94 3.67 -2.72
N PHE A 83 12.55 2.81 -1.90
CA PHE A 83 13.62 3.18 -0.97
C PHE A 83 15.01 2.98 -1.55
N CYS A 84 15.24 1.86 -2.26
CA CYS A 84 16.57 1.51 -2.79
C CYS A 84 16.64 1.42 -4.32
N GLY A 85 15.51 1.49 -5.03
CA GLY A 85 15.46 1.38 -6.49
C GLY A 85 15.70 -0.02 -7.04
N THR A 86 15.88 -1.05 -6.21
CA THR A 86 15.98 -2.45 -6.67
C THR A 86 14.69 -2.86 -7.35
N LYS A 87 14.81 -3.48 -8.54
CA LYS A 87 13.67 -4.05 -9.25
C LYS A 87 13.17 -5.31 -8.55
N PHE A 88 11.86 -5.43 -8.39
CA PHE A 88 11.21 -6.65 -7.93
C PHE A 88 11.19 -7.67 -9.08
N GLU A 89 11.68 -8.89 -8.82
CA GLU A 89 11.83 -9.96 -9.82
C GLU A 89 10.70 -11.00 -9.76
N GLY A 90 9.63 -10.71 -9.03
CA GLY A 90 8.45 -11.54 -8.94
C GLY A 90 7.78 -11.73 -10.31
N LYS A 91 7.59 -12.99 -10.72
CA LYS A 91 6.84 -13.32 -11.93
C LYS A 91 5.44 -13.72 -11.50
N ALA A 92 4.44 -12.87 -11.78
CA ALA A 92 3.06 -13.31 -11.70
C ALA A 92 2.88 -14.48 -12.69
N ARG A 93 2.52 -15.68 -12.20
CA ARG A 93 2.02 -16.73 -13.09
C ARG A 93 0.68 -16.20 -13.61
N GLY A 94 0.67 -15.84 -14.90
CA GLY A 94 -0.54 -15.40 -15.61
C GLY A 94 -1.58 -16.50 -15.70
#